data_AF-C5KII7-F1
#
_entry.id   AF-C5KII7-F1
#
_cell.length_a   1.000
_cell.length_b   1.000
_cell.length_c   1.000
_cell.angle_alpha   90.00
_cell.angle_beta   90.00
_cell.angle_gamma   90.00
#
_symmetry.space_group_name_H-M   'P 1'
#
loop_
_entity.id
_entity.type
_entity.pdbx_description
1 polymer ?
#
loop_
_entity_poly.entity_id
_entity_poly.type
_entity_poly.pdbx_seq_one_letter_code
_entity_poly.pdbx_strand_id
1 'polypeptide(L)'
;KFPALVNCTVIDWFQPWPKDALRSVGEKFLAELGPADGELRAGVVEFLPFSFEAVGHQSEKFIEVERRFAYTTPKSFLELIKLYTSMLGKKLQALEDKQYRLSNGLDKLKETAEQVAGLEEVLKEKAVVVEQKAKEADAFAEEVGREKTKVNAEAEKANTESIACEEIAKNVKIQQKSCEEDLAKAIPLVEKAEAALDVLNKKDFQELKSFAKPPAGVDKVCEACMHLMAGIDPSIDVDKKGKVKDPSWKGATKMMGNPEKFLESLKAFKGEIDDSNVPKQNIEYARPLTQAEDFTVESMKKKSAAAAGLCEWVLNIIM
;
A
#
# COMPACT_ATOMS: atom_id res chain seq x y z
N LYS A 1 -107.56 5.92 70.20
CA LYS A 1 -108.46 5.14 69.32
C LYS A 1 -108.37 3.61 69.53
N PHE A 2 -107.30 3.03 70.11
CA PHE A 2 -107.23 1.58 70.41
C PHE A 2 -106.55 1.29 71.77
N PRO A 3 -107.31 1.04 72.86
CA PRO A 3 -106.75 0.75 74.19
C PRO A 3 -105.92 -0.54 74.26
N ALA A 4 -106.26 -1.54 73.43
CA ALA A 4 -105.53 -2.81 73.37
C ALA A 4 -104.06 -2.66 72.95
N LEU A 5 -103.71 -1.64 72.15
CA LEU A 5 -102.31 -1.41 71.76
C LEU A 5 -101.44 -1.01 72.96
N VAL A 6 -101.98 -0.31 73.95
CA VAL A 6 -101.23 0.10 75.15
C VAL A 6 -101.36 -0.95 76.26
N ASN A 7 -102.52 -1.60 76.38
CA ASN A 7 -102.82 -2.52 77.48
C ASN A 7 -102.37 -3.97 77.22
N CYS A 8 -102.25 -4.39 75.95
CA CYS A 8 -101.88 -5.76 75.57
C CYS A 8 -100.49 -5.87 74.93
N THR A 9 -99.72 -4.78 74.86
CA THR A 9 -98.34 -4.80 74.36
C THR A 9 -97.39 -4.26 75.41
N VAL A 10 -96.15 -4.76 75.40
CA VAL A 10 -95.05 -4.18 76.18
C VAL A 10 -94.43 -3.08 75.34
N ILE A 11 -94.44 -1.85 75.86
CA ILE A 11 -93.82 -0.71 75.21
C ILE A 11 -92.36 -0.66 75.62
N ASP A 12 -91.46 -0.81 74.64
CA ASP A 12 -90.03 -0.62 74.81
C ASP A 12 -89.60 0.69 74.15
N TRP A 13 -88.91 1.55 74.92
CA TRP A 13 -88.54 2.89 74.49
C TRP A 13 -87.09 2.92 74.03
N PHE A 14 -86.88 3.17 72.74
CA PHE A 14 -85.54 3.35 72.18
C PHE A 14 -85.10 4.81 72.32
N GLN A 15 -84.11 5.05 73.18
CA GLN A 15 -83.47 6.35 73.34
C GLN A 15 -82.38 6.55 72.27
N PRO A 16 -82.06 7.81 71.93
CA PRO A 16 -80.86 8.13 71.15
C PRO A 16 -79.61 7.52 71.80
N TRP A 17 -78.62 7.19 70.98
CA TRP A 17 -77.38 6.61 71.50
C TRP A 17 -76.64 7.62 72.40
N PRO A 18 -76.28 7.24 73.64
CA PRO A 18 -75.47 8.10 74.51
C PRO A 18 -74.05 8.23 73.97
N LYS A 19 -73.35 9.27 74.41
CA LYS A 19 -71.96 9.55 74.03
C LYS A 19 -71.03 8.34 74.21
N ASP A 20 -71.19 7.59 75.30
CA ASP A 20 -70.38 6.39 75.58
C ASP A 20 -70.62 5.26 74.57
N ALA A 21 -71.87 5.08 74.12
CA ALA A 21 -72.20 4.10 73.09
C ALA A 21 -71.60 4.51 71.73
N LEU A 22 -71.70 5.79 71.36
CA LEU A 22 -71.08 6.33 70.15
C LEU A 22 -69.55 6.16 70.18
N ARG A 23 -68.93 6.40 71.34
CA ARG A 23 -67.48 6.22 71.54
C ARG A 23 -67.08 4.76 71.38
N SER A 24 -67.78 3.83 72.04
CA SER A 24 -67.51 2.40 71.96
C SER A 24 -67.65 1.85 70.54
N VAL A 25 -68.68 2.30 69.81
CA VAL A 25 -68.86 1.95 68.40
C VAL A 25 -67.71 2.53 67.56
N GLY A 26 -67.37 3.81 67.75
CA GLY A 26 -66.25 4.46 67.07
C GLY A 26 -64.92 3.72 67.26
N GLU A 27 -64.61 3.33 68.50
CA GLU A 27 -63.39 2.59 68.83
C GLU A 27 -63.31 1.23 68.14
N LYS A 28 -64.42 0.47 68.12
CA LYS A 28 -64.46 -0.84 67.47
C LYS A 28 -64.26 -0.75 65.96
N PHE A 29 -64.90 0.20 65.29
CA PHE A 29 -64.77 0.37 63.84
C PHE A 29 -63.43 0.99 63.43
N LEU A 30 -62.85 1.86 64.25
CA LEU A 30 -61.53 2.46 63.99
C LEU A 30 -60.37 1.53 64.35
N ALA A 31 -60.59 0.47 65.14
CA ALA A 31 -59.58 -0.55 65.41
C ALA A 31 -59.19 -1.35 64.16
N GLU A 32 -60.10 -1.47 63.18
CA GLU A 32 -59.83 -2.12 61.89
C GLU A 32 -58.87 -1.31 61.00
N LEU A 33 -58.68 -0.01 61.30
CA LEU A 33 -57.84 0.92 60.55
C LEU A 33 -56.38 0.88 61.01
N GLY A 34 -55.68 -0.22 60.65
CA GLY A 34 -54.22 -0.34 60.63
C GLY A 34 -53.46 0.13 61.89
N PRO A 35 -52.15 0.38 61.81
CA PRO A 35 -51.37 0.99 62.89
C PRO A 35 -51.33 2.51 62.71
N ALA A 36 -52.42 3.21 63.03
CA ALA A 36 -52.37 4.65 63.23
C ALA A 36 -51.82 4.94 64.64
N ASP A 37 -51.14 6.07 64.81
CA ASP A 37 -50.63 6.53 66.10
C ASP A 37 -51.76 6.54 67.15
N GLY A 38 -51.52 5.90 68.29
CA GLY A 38 -52.56 5.60 69.29
C GLY A 38 -53.23 6.86 69.84
N GLU A 39 -52.47 7.95 69.95
CA GLU A 39 -52.96 9.24 70.43
C GLU A 39 -53.87 9.92 69.40
N LEU A 40 -53.48 9.91 68.11
CA LEU A 40 -54.31 10.48 67.04
C LEU A 40 -55.63 9.70 66.90
N ARG A 41 -55.56 8.37 67.01
CA ARG A 41 -56.76 7.52 67.01
C ARG A 41 -57.68 7.87 68.18
N ALA A 42 -57.13 8.02 69.38
CA ALA A 42 -57.92 8.39 70.56
C ALA A 42 -58.65 9.73 70.35
N GLY A 43 -57.97 10.72 69.78
CA GLY A 43 -58.58 12.01 69.44
C GLY A 43 -59.72 11.90 68.43
N VAL A 44 -59.57 11.07 67.38
CA VAL A 44 -60.64 10.83 66.40
C VAL A 44 -61.84 10.10 67.03
N VAL A 45 -61.58 9.11 67.89
CA VAL A 45 -62.62 8.38 68.63
C VAL A 45 -63.43 9.31 69.53
N GLU A 46 -62.80 10.30 70.16
CA GLU A 46 -63.48 11.30 70.99
C GLU A 46 -64.25 12.35 70.17
N PHE A 47 -63.71 12.72 68.99
CA PHE A 47 -64.35 13.67 68.09
C PHE A 47 -65.65 13.14 67.46
N LEU A 48 -65.72 11.84 67.16
CA LEU A 48 -66.88 11.24 66.50
C LEU A 48 -68.21 11.47 67.26
N PRO A 49 -68.34 11.14 68.56
CA PRO A 49 -69.54 11.45 69.34
C PRO A 49 -69.87 12.95 69.39
N PHE A 50 -68.85 13.80 69.59
CA PHE A 50 -69.03 15.26 69.62
C PHE A 50 -69.61 15.79 68.31
N SER A 51 -69.08 15.33 67.17
CA SER A 51 -69.58 15.74 65.85
C SER A 51 -71.03 15.32 65.63
N PHE A 52 -71.43 14.14 66.12
CA PHE A 52 -72.80 13.65 65.96
C PHE A 52 -73.79 14.43 66.83
N GLU A 53 -73.44 14.73 68.09
CA GLU A 53 -74.24 15.59 68.97
C GLU A 53 -74.37 17.02 68.42
N ALA A 54 -73.27 17.59 67.91
CA ALA A 54 -73.28 18.93 67.33
C ALA A 54 -74.22 19.03 66.11
N VAL A 55 -74.24 18.01 65.24
CA VAL A 55 -75.19 17.95 64.12
C VAL A 55 -76.62 17.77 64.63
N GLY A 56 -76.83 16.99 65.69
CA GLY A 56 -78.14 16.85 66.35
C GLY A 56 -78.70 18.20 66.83
N HIS A 57 -77.92 18.98 67.57
CA HIS A 57 -78.31 20.33 67.99
C HIS A 57 -78.55 21.28 66.81
N GLN A 58 -77.79 21.12 65.73
CA GLN A 58 -77.98 21.95 64.54
C GLN A 58 -79.25 21.56 63.78
N SER A 59 -79.62 20.27 63.77
CA SER A 59 -80.88 19.80 63.21
C SER A 59 -82.10 20.37 63.94
N GLU A 60 -82.04 20.51 65.27
CA GLU A 60 -83.08 21.18 66.07
C GLU A 60 -83.21 22.66 65.71
N LYS A 61 -82.10 23.38 65.55
CA LYS A 61 -82.14 24.76 65.07
C LYS A 61 -82.67 24.87 63.64
N PHE A 62 -82.35 23.89 62.80
CA PHE A 62 -82.76 23.87 61.40
C PHE A 62 -84.29 23.75 61.25
N ILE A 63 -84.94 22.94 62.08
CA ILE A 63 -86.41 22.88 62.09
C ILE A 63 -87.04 24.17 62.62
N GLU A 64 -86.43 24.84 63.59
CA GLU A 64 -86.93 26.11 64.14
C GLU A 64 -86.91 27.23 63.10
N VAL A 65 -85.79 27.35 62.37
CA VAL A 65 -85.56 28.44 61.41
C VAL A 65 -86.19 28.15 60.05
N GLU A 66 -85.87 27.00 59.46
CA GLU A 66 -86.22 26.68 58.07
C GLU A 66 -87.50 25.85 57.94
N ARG A 67 -88.08 25.40 59.07
CA ARG A 67 -89.24 24.48 59.10
C ARG A 67 -89.02 23.20 58.30
N ARG A 68 -87.76 22.78 58.13
CA ARG A 68 -87.36 21.54 57.44
C ARG A 68 -86.74 20.56 58.42
N PHE A 69 -87.10 19.30 58.29
CA PHE A 69 -86.56 18.23 59.14
C PHE A 69 -85.23 17.71 58.59
N ALA A 70 -84.23 17.58 59.47
CA ALA A 70 -82.97 16.90 59.20
C ALA A 70 -82.73 15.85 60.31
N TYR A 71 -82.97 14.58 60.01
CA TYR A 71 -82.87 13.52 61.02
C TYR A 71 -81.45 12.96 61.12
N THR A 72 -80.93 12.90 62.35
CA THR A 72 -79.71 12.16 62.69
C THR A 72 -80.09 10.77 63.17
N THR A 73 -79.61 9.73 62.48
CA THR A 73 -79.86 8.33 62.86
C THR A 73 -78.55 7.63 63.20
N PRO A 74 -78.56 6.56 64.02
CA PRO A 74 -77.37 5.74 64.23
C PRO A 74 -76.77 5.18 62.92
N LYS A 75 -77.60 4.96 61.90
CA LYS A 75 -77.12 4.57 60.57
C LYS A 75 -76.29 5.67 59.91
N SER A 76 -76.69 6.93 60.04
CA SER A 76 -75.91 8.09 59.54
C SER A 76 -74.53 8.17 60.23
N PHE A 77 -74.44 7.83 61.52
CA PHE A 77 -73.18 7.76 62.24
C PHE A 77 -72.26 6.65 61.71
N LEU A 78 -72.80 5.47 61.45
CA LEU A 78 -72.03 4.36 60.86
C LEU A 78 -71.54 4.68 59.43
N GLU A 79 -72.38 5.35 58.62
CA GLU A 79 -71.96 5.80 57.29
C GLU A 79 -70.87 6.87 57.34
N LEU A 80 -70.88 7.77 58.34
CA LEU A 80 -69.79 8.73 58.58
C LEU A 80 -68.46 8.00 58.84
N ILE A 81 -68.46 7.01 59.74
CA ILE A 81 -67.26 6.23 60.06
C ILE A 81 -66.75 5.47 58.83
N LYS A 82 -67.67 4.85 58.08
CA LYS A 82 -67.34 4.12 56.85
C LYS A 82 -66.74 5.05 55.78
N LEU A 83 -67.33 6.22 55.59
CA LEU A 83 -66.83 7.23 54.65
C LEU A 83 -65.44 7.72 55.06
N TYR A 84 -65.26 8.06 56.34
CA TYR A 84 -63.96 8.46 56.88
C TYR A 84 -62.90 7.38 56.63
N THR A 85 -63.21 6.13 56.95
CA THR A 85 -62.31 4.99 56.77
C THR A 85 -61.93 4.78 55.30
N SER A 86 -62.92 4.82 54.41
CA SER A 86 -62.70 4.67 52.97
C SER A 86 -61.83 5.80 52.40
N MET A 87 -62.11 7.05 52.80
CA MET A 87 -61.32 8.21 52.34
C MET A 87 -59.90 8.17 52.89
N LEU A 88 -59.73 7.84 54.16
CA LEU A 88 -58.42 7.75 54.80
C LEU A 88 -57.55 6.70 54.10
N GLY A 89 -58.08 5.49 53.86
CA GLY A 89 -57.37 4.44 53.14
C GLY A 89 -56.92 4.87 51.74
N LYS A 90 -57.81 5.51 50.96
CA LYS A 90 -57.47 6.04 49.63
C LYS A 90 -56.38 7.12 49.68
N LYS A 91 -56.43 8.01 50.68
CA LYS A 91 -55.45 9.08 50.85
C LYS A 91 -54.09 8.56 51.29
N LEU A 92 -54.07 7.59 52.19
CA LEU A 92 -52.83 6.92 52.62
C LEU A 92 -52.18 6.18 51.46
N GLN A 93 -52.93 5.38 50.71
CA GLN A 93 -52.42 4.67 49.54
C GLN A 93 -51.86 5.66 48.49
N ALA A 94 -52.59 6.73 48.17
CA ALA A 94 -52.11 7.73 47.22
C ALA A 94 -50.85 8.48 47.72
N LEU A 95 -50.64 8.57 49.03
CA LEU A 95 -49.43 9.16 49.61
C LEU A 95 -48.27 8.17 49.56
N GLU A 96 -48.51 6.91 49.87
CA GLU A 96 -47.55 5.81 49.75
C GLU A 96 -47.06 5.65 48.30
N ASP A 97 -47.97 5.67 47.32
CA ASP A 97 -47.61 5.65 45.89
C ASP A 97 -46.70 6.82 45.50
N LYS A 98 -46.98 8.02 46.02
CA LYS A 98 -46.16 9.22 45.78
C LYS A 98 -44.79 9.10 46.45
N GLN A 99 -44.74 8.58 47.67
CA GLN A 99 -43.50 8.34 48.41
C GLN A 99 -42.64 7.31 47.68
N TYR A 100 -43.24 6.20 47.24
CA TYR A 100 -42.58 5.16 46.47
C TYR A 100 -42.01 5.70 45.16
N ARG A 101 -42.82 6.46 44.41
CA ARG A 101 -42.36 7.12 43.17
C ARG A 101 -41.18 8.06 43.42
N LEU A 102 -41.23 8.86 44.50
CA LEU A 102 -40.16 9.79 44.84
C LEU A 102 -38.89 9.05 45.26
N SER A 103 -39.01 8.00 46.07
CA SER A 103 -37.88 7.15 46.48
C SER A 103 -37.18 6.55 45.26
N ASN A 104 -37.95 5.90 44.38
CA ASN A 104 -37.40 5.32 43.15
C ASN A 104 -36.74 6.36 42.25
N GLY A 105 -37.35 7.55 42.13
CA GLY A 105 -36.76 8.66 41.38
C GLY A 105 -35.43 9.13 41.98
N LEU A 106 -35.36 9.23 43.31
CA LEU A 106 -34.15 9.61 44.03
C LEU A 106 -33.04 8.56 43.88
N ASP A 107 -33.39 7.28 43.95
CA ASP A 107 -32.43 6.18 43.77
C ASP A 107 -31.87 6.17 42.34
N LYS A 108 -32.72 6.40 41.33
CA LYS A 108 -32.27 6.55 39.94
C LYS A 108 -31.37 7.77 39.72
N LEU A 109 -31.66 8.88 40.39
CA LEU A 109 -30.81 10.07 40.33
C LEU A 109 -29.44 9.83 40.97
N LYS A 110 -29.39 9.11 42.10
CA LYS A 110 -28.12 8.72 42.73
C LYS A 110 -27.31 7.79 41.84
N GLU A 111 -27.94 6.75 41.29
CA GLU A 111 -27.30 5.83 40.34
C GLU A 111 -26.72 6.58 39.13
N THR A 112 -27.49 7.52 38.57
CA THR A 112 -27.03 8.34 37.45
C THR A 112 -25.87 9.25 37.85
N ALA A 113 -25.91 9.86 39.04
CA ALA A 113 -24.82 10.70 39.54
C ALA A 113 -23.52 9.91 39.73
N GLU A 114 -23.61 8.69 40.27
CA GLU A 114 -22.47 7.77 40.40
C GLU A 114 -21.90 7.37 39.03
N GLN A 115 -22.76 7.07 38.05
CA GLN A 115 -22.34 6.77 36.68
C GLN A 115 -21.64 7.96 36.01
N VAL A 116 -22.17 9.18 36.17
CA VAL A 116 -21.57 10.40 35.62
C VAL A 116 -20.21 10.66 36.27
N ALA A 117 -20.08 10.50 37.60
CA ALA A 117 -18.79 10.64 38.28
C ALA A 117 -17.75 9.64 37.73
N GLY A 118 -18.14 8.38 37.51
CA GLY A 118 -17.27 7.38 36.90
C GLY A 118 -16.87 7.74 35.46
N LEU A 119 -17.81 8.26 34.65
CA LEU A 119 -17.51 8.73 33.30
C LEU A 119 -16.57 9.94 33.28
N GLU A 120 -16.68 10.85 34.24
CA GLU A 120 -15.77 12.00 34.37
C GLU A 120 -14.34 11.56 34.69
N GLU A 121 -14.15 10.54 35.53
CA GLU A 121 -12.82 9.96 35.80
C GLU A 121 -12.23 9.33 34.54
N VAL A 122 -13.00 8.48 33.85
CA VAL A 122 -12.56 7.87 32.58
C VAL A 122 -12.24 8.94 31.54
N LEU A 123 -13.02 10.01 31.45
CA LEU A 123 -12.78 11.11 30.52
C LEU A 123 -11.45 11.82 30.82
N LYS A 124 -11.14 12.08 32.10
CA LYS A 124 -9.87 12.69 32.50
C LYS A 124 -8.68 11.81 32.11
N GLU A 125 -8.75 10.50 32.36
CA GLU A 125 -7.70 9.57 31.95
C GLU A 125 -7.53 9.53 30.43
N LYS A 126 -8.64 9.42 29.68
CA LYS A 126 -8.62 9.39 28.22
C LYS A 126 -8.12 10.69 27.62
N ALA A 127 -8.42 11.84 28.21
CA ALA A 127 -7.91 13.13 27.75
C ALA A 127 -6.37 13.18 27.78
N VAL A 128 -5.76 12.70 28.86
CA VAL A 128 -4.28 12.62 28.97
C VAL A 128 -3.70 11.66 27.92
N VAL A 129 -4.31 10.49 27.73
CA VAL A 129 -3.87 9.53 26.71
C VAL A 129 -4.00 10.10 25.29
N VAL A 130 -5.08 10.79 24.99
CA VAL A 130 -5.30 11.44 23.69
C VAL A 130 -4.25 12.53 23.46
N GLU A 131 -3.93 13.35 24.46
CA GLU A 131 -2.89 14.38 24.32
C GLU A 131 -1.51 13.76 24.06
N GLN A 132 -1.15 12.67 24.77
CA GLN A 132 0.09 11.93 24.51
C GLN A 132 0.13 11.34 23.11
N LYS A 133 -0.96 10.69 22.67
CA LYS A 133 -1.05 10.09 21.34
C LYS A 133 -1.06 11.14 20.22
N ALA A 134 -1.64 12.30 20.45
CA ALA A 134 -1.57 13.43 19.53
C ALA A 134 -0.12 13.90 19.36
N LYS A 135 0.62 14.09 20.47
CA LYS A 135 2.05 14.45 20.42
C LYS A 135 2.90 13.40 19.70
N GLU A 136 2.65 12.12 19.95
CA GLU A 136 3.32 11.02 19.24
C GLU A 136 3.01 11.03 17.73
N ALA A 137 1.74 11.25 17.36
CA ALA A 137 1.31 11.31 15.97
C ALA A 137 1.89 12.51 15.23
N ASP A 138 1.94 13.68 15.88
CA ASP A 138 2.54 14.90 15.32
C ASP A 138 4.05 14.70 15.09
N ALA A 139 4.77 14.14 16.07
CA ALA A 139 6.20 13.82 15.92
C ALA A 139 6.46 12.80 14.80
N PHE A 140 5.62 11.77 14.69
CA PHE A 140 5.70 10.79 13.61
C PHE A 140 5.41 11.43 12.24
N ALA A 141 4.43 12.33 12.16
CA ALA A 141 4.11 13.06 10.94
C ALA A 141 5.28 13.94 10.46
N GLU A 142 6.00 14.59 11.39
CA GLU A 142 7.21 15.34 11.07
C GLU A 142 8.33 14.45 10.50
N GLU A 143 8.58 13.28 11.10
CA GLU A 143 9.59 12.35 10.59
C GLU A 143 9.21 11.81 9.22
N VAL A 144 7.95 11.41 9.02
CA VAL A 144 7.45 10.98 7.70
C VAL A 144 7.57 12.12 6.67
N GLY A 145 7.31 13.37 7.06
CA GLY A 145 7.55 14.54 6.20
C GLY A 145 9.01 14.68 5.79
N ARG A 146 9.95 14.47 6.73
CA ARG A 146 11.39 14.51 6.49
C ARG A 146 11.85 13.34 5.62
N GLU A 147 11.37 12.13 5.86
CA GLU A 147 11.70 10.97 5.03
C GLU A 147 11.13 11.11 3.63
N LYS A 148 9.91 11.61 3.48
CA LYS A 148 9.30 11.85 2.16
C LYS A 148 10.09 12.83 1.31
N THR A 149 10.65 13.89 1.90
CA THR A 149 11.51 14.84 1.15
C THR A 149 12.81 14.17 0.69
N LYS A 150 13.43 13.34 1.53
CA LYS A 150 14.62 12.55 1.13
C LYS A 150 14.29 11.54 0.03
N VAL A 151 13.20 10.77 0.18
CA VAL A 151 12.78 9.77 -0.82
C VAL A 151 12.45 10.43 -2.15
N ASN A 152 11.76 11.57 -2.15
CA ASN A 152 11.48 12.29 -3.39
C ASN A 152 12.78 12.77 -4.07
N ALA A 153 13.74 13.32 -3.32
CA ALA A 153 15.02 13.74 -3.86
C ALA A 153 15.83 12.55 -4.43
N GLU A 154 15.81 11.40 -3.76
CA GLU A 154 16.48 10.19 -4.23
C GLU A 154 15.77 9.61 -5.47
N ALA A 155 14.45 9.64 -5.51
CA ALA A 155 13.65 9.21 -6.67
C ALA A 155 13.88 10.10 -7.89
N GLU A 156 14.01 11.43 -7.71
CA GLU A 156 14.38 12.34 -8.78
C GLU A 156 15.77 12.02 -9.33
N LYS A 157 16.76 11.76 -8.46
CA LYS A 157 18.10 11.34 -8.89
C LYS A 157 18.07 10.01 -9.66
N ALA A 158 17.39 8.99 -9.11
CA ALA A 158 17.25 7.69 -9.76
C ALA A 158 16.56 7.81 -11.13
N ASN A 159 15.57 8.69 -11.26
CA ASN A 159 14.92 8.95 -12.55
C ASN A 159 15.88 9.63 -13.54
N THR A 160 16.68 10.61 -13.10
CA THR A 160 17.70 11.24 -13.97
C THR A 160 18.77 10.24 -14.42
N GLU A 161 19.22 9.36 -13.54
CA GLU A 161 20.18 8.30 -13.86
C GLU A 161 19.58 7.26 -14.80
N SER A 162 18.31 6.87 -14.59
CA SER A 162 17.60 5.95 -15.48
C SER A 162 17.51 6.50 -16.90
N ILE A 163 17.17 7.79 -17.06
CA ILE A 163 17.12 8.45 -18.38
C ILE A 163 18.51 8.45 -19.03
N ALA A 164 19.56 8.80 -18.28
CA ALA A 164 20.93 8.79 -18.79
C ALA A 164 21.39 7.37 -19.21
N CYS A 165 21.08 6.35 -18.41
CA CYS A 165 21.37 4.96 -18.74
C CYS A 165 20.61 4.49 -19.98
N GLU A 166 19.34 4.89 -20.15
CA GLU A 166 18.57 4.58 -21.36
C GLU A 166 19.17 5.22 -22.62
N GLU A 167 19.66 6.46 -22.53
CA GLU A 167 20.35 7.12 -23.65
C GLU A 167 21.68 6.42 -24.00
N ILE A 168 22.48 6.08 -22.99
CA ILE A 168 23.73 5.34 -23.19
C ILE A 168 23.44 3.96 -23.81
N ALA A 169 22.44 3.23 -23.30
CA ALA A 169 22.06 1.93 -23.84
C ALA A 169 21.59 2.01 -25.31
N LYS A 170 20.84 3.06 -25.68
CA LYS A 170 20.47 3.31 -27.08
C LYS A 170 21.70 3.56 -27.95
N ASN A 171 22.62 4.41 -27.49
CA ASN A 171 23.84 4.74 -28.23
C ASN A 171 24.76 3.53 -28.42
N VAL A 172 24.97 2.74 -27.36
CA VAL A 172 25.75 1.49 -27.42
C VAL A 172 25.11 0.50 -28.39
N LYS A 173 23.78 0.36 -28.38
CA LYS A 173 23.08 -0.55 -29.30
C LYS A 173 23.20 -0.12 -30.77
N ILE A 174 23.23 1.19 -31.03
CA ILE A 174 23.46 1.73 -32.39
C ILE A 174 24.90 1.43 -32.83
N GLN A 175 25.89 1.70 -31.96
CA GLN A 175 27.30 1.41 -32.25
C GLN A 175 27.55 -0.08 -32.45
N GLN A 176 26.96 -0.93 -31.60
CA GLN A 176 27.05 -2.38 -31.71
C GLN A 176 26.54 -2.86 -33.07
N LYS A 177 25.36 -2.40 -33.51
CA LYS A 177 24.82 -2.77 -34.83
C LYS A 177 25.72 -2.33 -35.98
N SER A 178 26.27 -1.11 -35.92
CA SER A 178 27.20 -0.63 -36.95
C SER A 178 28.45 -1.50 -37.03
N CYS A 179 29.03 -1.87 -35.88
CA CYS A 179 30.21 -2.74 -35.84
C CYS A 179 29.92 -4.17 -36.30
N GLU A 180 28.76 -4.73 -35.94
CA GLU A 180 28.33 -6.08 -36.38
C GLU A 180 28.10 -6.12 -37.90
N GLU A 181 27.51 -5.07 -38.49
CA GLU A 181 27.32 -4.96 -39.94
C GLU A 181 28.66 -4.88 -40.70
N ASP A 182 29.63 -4.15 -40.17
CA ASP A 182 30.95 -4.04 -40.78
C ASP A 182 31.75 -5.35 -40.63
N LEU A 183 31.65 -6.02 -39.48
CA LEU A 183 32.25 -7.34 -39.26
C LEU A 183 31.66 -8.40 -40.20
N ALA A 184 30.35 -8.41 -40.40
CA ALA A 184 29.68 -9.35 -41.30
C ALA A 184 30.10 -9.20 -42.77
N LYS A 185 30.50 -8.00 -43.21
CA LYS A 185 31.05 -7.78 -44.55
C LYS A 185 32.51 -8.23 -44.67
N ALA A 186 33.29 -8.11 -43.61
CA ALA A 186 34.71 -8.43 -43.61
C ALA A 186 35.00 -9.95 -43.54
N ILE A 187 34.24 -10.72 -42.74
CA ILE A 187 34.42 -12.18 -42.58
C ILE A 187 34.48 -12.94 -43.92
N PRO A 188 33.53 -12.78 -44.87
CA PRO A 188 33.55 -13.56 -46.11
C PRO A 188 34.69 -13.16 -47.07
N LEU A 189 35.26 -11.96 -46.92
CA LEU A 189 36.41 -11.52 -47.71
C LEU A 189 37.70 -12.18 -47.20
N VAL A 190 37.86 -12.25 -45.87
CA VAL A 190 39.01 -12.92 -45.24
C VAL A 190 38.97 -14.43 -45.51
N GLU A 191 37.82 -15.08 -45.41
CA GLU A 191 37.69 -16.52 -45.72
C GLU A 191 38.02 -16.84 -47.20
N LYS A 192 37.67 -15.95 -48.13
CA LYS A 192 38.06 -16.08 -49.55
C LYS A 192 39.56 -15.90 -49.75
N ALA A 193 40.20 -15.01 -48.98
CA ALA A 193 41.65 -14.86 -49.00
C ALA A 193 42.35 -16.14 -48.49
N GLU A 194 41.82 -16.78 -47.44
CA GLU A 194 42.34 -18.05 -46.92
C GLU A 194 42.20 -19.18 -47.94
N ALA A 195 41.03 -19.31 -48.57
CA ALA A 195 40.79 -20.31 -49.60
C ALA A 195 41.75 -20.15 -50.80
N ALA A 196 42.09 -18.90 -51.17
CA ALA A 196 43.07 -18.64 -52.23
C ALA A 196 44.49 -19.09 -51.87
N LEU A 197 44.88 -19.02 -50.59
CA LEU A 197 46.18 -19.51 -50.11
C LEU A 197 46.24 -21.04 -49.99
N ASP A 198 45.13 -21.71 -49.69
CA ASP A 198 45.07 -23.18 -49.58
C ASP A 198 45.22 -23.91 -50.92
N VAL A 199 44.89 -23.24 -52.03
CA VAL A 199 45.11 -23.77 -53.39
C VAL A 199 46.59 -23.74 -53.80
N LEU A 200 47.43 -22.99 -53.09
CA LEU A 200 48.86 -22.81 -53.41
C LEU A 200 49.74 -23.89 -52.77
N ASN A 201 50.60 -24.53 -53.56
CA ASN A 201 51.53 -25.57 -53.09
C ASN A 201 53.01 -25.18 -53.30
N LYS A 202 53.91 -25.89 -52.60
CA LYS A 202 55.38 -25.70 -52.70
C LYS A 202 55.90 -25.73 -54.14
N LYS A 203 55.30 -26.56 -55.00
CA LYS A 203 55.67 -26.70 -56.42
C LYS A 203 55.39 -25.42 -57.20
N ASP A 204 54.29 -24.74 -56.93
CA ASP A 204 53.87 -23.55 -57.67
C ASP A 204 54.83 -22.37 -57.41
N PHE A 205 55.35 -22.24 -56.18
CA PHE A 205 56.38 -21.27 -55.84
C PHE A 205 57.78 -21.63 -56.36
N GLN A 206 58.10 -22.92 -56.50
CA GLN A 206 59.34 -23.38 -57.15
C GLN A 206 59.32 -23.08 -58.65
N GLU A 207 58.18 -23.26 -59.31
CA GLU A 207 57.96 -22.88 -60.71
C GLU A 207 58.07 -21.36 -60.88
N LEU A 208 57.41 -20.57 -60.03
CA LEU A 208 57.45 -19.12 -60.11
C LEU A 208 58.86 -18.53 -59.86
N LYS A 209 59.69 -19.21 -59.06
CA LYS A 209 61.10 -18.86 -58.85
C LYS A 209 62.00 -19.22 -60.05
N SER A 210 61.67 -20.26 -60.80
CA SER A 210 62.50 -20.74 -61.92
C SER A 210 62.52 -19.79 -63.14
N PHE A 211 61.67 -18.77 -63.16
CA PHE A 211 61.66 -17.75 -64.22
C PHE A 211 62.87 -16.81 -64.14
N ALA A 212 63.73 -16.86 -65.16
CA ALA A 212 64.90 -15.96 -65.28
C ALA A 212 64.51 -14.47 -65.44
N LYS A 213 63.30 -14.18 -65.92
CA LYS A 213 62.70 -12.84 -66.03
C LYS A 213 61.19 -12.95 -65.71
N PRO A 214 60.61 -12.03 -64.90
CA PRO A 214 59.20 -12.11 -64.55
C PRO A 214 58.30 -11.91 -65.78
N PRO A 215 57.26 -12.74 -65.96
CA PRO A 215 56.17 -12.43 -66.87
C PRO A 215 55.47 -11.12 -66.48
N ALA A 216 55.03 -10.34 -67.46
CA ALA A 216 54.43 -9.03 -67.23
C ALA A 216 53.26 -9.08 -66.22
N GLY A 217 53.34 -8.29 -65.15
CA GLY A 217 52.33 -8.16 -64.10
C GLY A 217 52.53 -9.09 -62.89
N VAL A 218 53.31 -10.18 -63.03
CA VAL A 218 53.68 -11.04 -61.88
C VAL A 218 54.66 -10.30 -60.95
N ASP A 219 55.48 -9.42 -61.52
CA ASP A 219 56.34 -8.48 -60.79
C ASP A 219 55.55 -7.59 -59.83
N LYS A 220 54.43 -7.02 -60.29
CA LYS A 220 53.56 -6.14 -59.49
C LYS A 220 52.78 -6.91 -58.40
N VAL A 221 52.35 -8.15 -58.67
CA VAL A 221 51.70 -9.03 -57.67
C VAL A 221 52.67 -9.38 -56.55
N CYS A 222 53.90 -9.76 -56.90
CA CYS A 222 54.94 -10.02 -55.91
C CYS A 222 55.34 -8.74 -55.16
N GLU A 223 55.39 -7.58 -55.81
CA GLU A 223 55.65 -6.28 -55.17
C GLU A 223 54.55 -5.89 -54.18
N ALA A 224 53.27 -6.05 -54.53
CA ALA A 224 52.14 -5.79 -53.64
C ALA A 224 52.13 -6.73 -52.42
N CYS A 225 52.46 -8.01 -52.62
CA CYS A 225 52.64 -8.98 -51.54
C CYS A 225 53.83 -8.61 -50.63
N MET A 226 54.94 -8.13 -51.20
CA MET A 226 56.08 -7.60 -50.44
C MET A 226 55.74 -6.38 -49.60
N HIS A 227 54.89 -5.48 -50.11
CA HIS A 227 54.42 -4.32 -49.35
C HIS A 227 53.50 -4.72 -48.19
N LEU A 228 52.66 -5.75 -48.35
CA LEU A 228 51.81 -6.25 -47.28
C LEU A 228 52.62 -6.98 -46.18
N MET A 229 53.61 -7.79 -46.57
CA MET A 229 54.48 -8.53 -45.63
C MET A 229 55.64 -7.71 -45.05
N ALA A 230 55.77 -6.44 -45.45
CA ALA A 230 56.85 -5.55 -45.01
C ALA A 230 56.83 -5.37 -43.48
N GLY A 231 57.83 -5.91 -42.78
CA GLY A 231 57.94 -5.84 -41.31
C GLY A 231 57.46 -7.08 -40.55
N ILE A 232 56.88 -8.08 -41.23
CA ILE A 232 56.46 -9.36 -40.64
C ILE A 232 57.41 -10.49 -41.05
N ASP A 233 57.86 -10.52 -42.30
CA ASP A 233 58.87 -11.47 -42.76
C ASP A 233 60.30 -10.88 -42.59
N PRO A 234 61.21 -11.55 -41.84
CA PRO A 234 62.61 -11.11 -41.66
C PRO A 234 63.43 -11.02 -42.94
N SER A 235 62.92 -11.56 -44.06
CA SER A 235 63.63 -11.63 -45.34
C SER A 235 63.47 -10.37 -46.20
N ILE A 236 62.60 -9.44 -45.81
CA ILE A 236 62.28 -8.21 -46.54
C ILE A 236 62.98 -7.03 -45.86
N ASP A 237 63.97 -6.46 -46.55
CA ASP A 237 64.66 -5.27 -46.07
C ASP A 237 63.76 -4.02 -46.21
N VAL A 238 63.41 -3.38 -45.09
CA VAL A 238 62.60 -2.16 -45.03
C VAL A 238 63.46 -0.90 -44.76
N ASP A 239 63.02 0.25 -45.25
CA ASP A 239 63.62 1.56 -45.00
C ASP A 239 63.13 2.16 -43.67
N LYS A 240 63.76 3.24 -43.18
CA LYS A 240 63.40 3.95 -41.94
C LYS A 240 61.96 4.49 -41.88
N LYS A 241 61.20 4.38 -42.99
CA LYS A 241 59.78 4.76 -43.14
C LYS A 241 58.85 3.56 -43.41
N GLY A 242 59.31 2.32 -43.26
CA GLY A 242 58.49 1.11 -43.46
C GLY A 242 58.28 0.69 -44.92
N LYS A 243 58.91 1.37 -45.89
CA LYS A 243 58.83 1.02 -47.32
C LYS A 243 59.86 -0.05 -47.68
N VAL A 244 59.48 -1.02 -48.51
CA VAL A 244 60.38 -2.06 -49.06
C VAL A 244 61.55 -1.40 -49.79
N LYS A 245 62.81 -1.72 -49.41
CA LYS A 245 64.03 -1.13 -49.99
C LYS A 245 64.34 -1.60 -51.41
N ASP A 246 64.00 -2.85 -51.74
CA ASP A 246 64.23 -3.45 -53.06
C ASP A 246 62.92 -3.98 -53.67
N PRO A 247 62.06 -3.12 -54.26
CA PRO A 247 60.84 -3.54 -54.98
C PRO A 247 61.19 -4.11 -56.37
N SER A 248 62.16 -5.02 -56.43
CA SER A 248 62.60 -5.66 -57.68
C SER A 248 62.33 -7.15 -57.65
N TRP A 249 62.23 -7.78 -58.81
CA TRP A 249 62.09 -9.24 -58.94
C TRP A 249 63.16 -10.02 -58.16
N LYS A 250 64.33 -9.41 -57.94
CA LYS A 250 65.41 -9.97 -57.14
C LYS A 250 65.08 -10.02 -55.63
N GLY A 251 64.31 -9.05 -55.13
CA GLY A 251 63.76 -9.04 -53.77
C GLY A 251 62.62 -10.04 -53.60
N ALA A 252 61.72 -10.12 -54.58
CA ALA A 252 60.63 -11.11 -54.61
C ALA A 252 61.16 -12.56 -54.64
N THR A 253 62.19 -12.84 -55.43
CA THR A 253 62.84 -14.16 -55.48
C THR A 253 63.63 -14.52 -54.21
N LYS A 254 64.13 -13.53 -53.46
CA LYS A 254 64.77 -13.70 -52.15
C LYS A 254 63.75 -14.08 -51.08
N MET A 255 62.60 -13.39 -51.07
CA MET A 255 61.43 -13.70 -50.21
C MET A 255 60.89 -15.12 -50.48
N MET A 256 60.76 -15.51 -51.74
CA MET A 256 60.39 -16.89 -52.13
C MET A 256 61.57 -17.89 -52.03
N GLY A 257 62.68 -17.50 -51.39
CA GLY A 257 63.87 -18.32 -51.22
C GLY A 257 63.59 -19.64 -50.50
N ASN A 258 62.65 -19.63 -49.55
CA ASN A 258 62.16 -20.79 -48.82
C ASN A 258 60.62 -20.91 -48.95
N PRO A 259 60.12 -21.62 -49.97
CA PRO A 259 58.68 -21.67 -50.29
C PRO A 259 57.76 -22.19 -49.19
N GLU A 260 58.23 -23.10 -48.33
CA GLU A 260 57.43 -23.63 -47.21
C GLU A 260 57.22 -22.57 -46.13
N LYS A 261 58.30 -21.88 -45.73
CA LYS A 261 58.21 -20.80 -44.75
C LYS A 261 57.41 -19.60 -45.27
N PHE A 262 57.50 -19.31 -46.58
CA PHE A 262 56.75 -18.22 -47.18
C PHE A 262 55.23 -18.48 -47.19
N LEU A 263 54.81 -19.71 -47.53
CA LEU A 263 53.41 -20.11 -47.44
C LEU A 263 52.91 -20.10 -45.99
N GLU A 264 53.72 -20.56 -45.04
CA GLU A 264 53.40 -20.49 -43.60
C GLU A 264 53.24 -19.03 -43.13
N SER A 265 54.13 -18.11 -43.54
CA SER A 265 54.02 -16.68 -43.24
C SER A 265 52.77 -16.05 -43.86
N LEU A 266 52.38 -16.46 -45.06
CA LEU A 266 51.15 -15.98 -45.71
C LEU A 266 49.88 -16.46 -44.98
N LYS A 267 49.86 -17.72 -44.51
CA LYS A 267 48.75 -18.26 -43.70
C LYS A 267 48.72 -17.66 -42.28
N ALA A 268 49.88 -17.38 -41.70
CA ALA A 268 50.02 -16.73 -40.40
C ALA A 268 49.68 -15.22 -40.43
N PHE A 269 49.66 -14.60 -41.62
CA PHE A 269 49.38 -13.18 -41.80
C PHE A 269 48.02 -12.72 -41.24
N LYS A 270 47.01 -13.62 -41.20
CA LYS A 270 45.71 -13.34 -40.58
C LYS A 270 45.83 -13.09 -39.07
N GLY A 271 46.62 -13.88 -38.36
CA GLY A 271 46.87 -13.68 -36.93
C GLY A 271 47.53 -12.33 -36.64
N GLU A 272 48.46 -11.92 -37.50
CA GLU A 272 49.12 -10.61 -37.40
C GLU A 272 48.19 -9.41 -37.75
N ILE A 273 47.16 -9.64 -38.58
CA ILE A 273 46.08 -8.65 -38.81
C ILE A 273 45.17 -8.54 -37.57
N ASP A 274 44.74 -9.68 -37.02
CA ASP A 274 43.85 -9.74 -35.84
C ASP A 274 44.54 -9.15 -34.59
N ASP A 275 45.85 -9.33 -34.45
CA ASP A 275 46.69 -8.75 -33.39
C ASP A 275 47.08 -7.27 -33.63
N SER A 276 46.60 -6.64 -34.72
CA SER A 276 46.89 -5.25 -35.11
C SER A 276 48.37 -4.93 -35.38
N ASN A 277 49.17 -5.94 -35.73
CA ASN A 277 50.60 -5.79 -35.99
C ASN A 277 50.92 -5.31 -37.42
N VAL A 278 49.93 -5.27 -38.33
CA VAL A 278 50.09 -4.75 -39.69
C VAL A 278 49.92 -3.22 -39.71
N PRO A 279 50.97 -2.44 -40.05
CA PRO A 279 50.85 -0.98 -40.15
C PRO A 279 49.90 -0.57 -41.28
N LYS A 280 48.98 0.38 -41.02
CA LYS A 280 48.06 0.93 -42.03
C LYS A 280 48.75 1.44 -43.30
N GLN A 281 50.01 1.89 -43.16
CA GLN A 281 50.85 2.36 -44.26
C GLN A 281 51.15 1.25 -45.29
N ASN A 282 51.26 -0.02 -44.86
CA ASN A 282 51.55 -1.15 -45.75
C ASN A 282 50.38 -1.39 -46.72
N ILE A 283 49.15 -1.27 -46.24
CA ILE A 283 47.92 -1.39 -47.04
C ILE A 283 47.81 -0.21 -48.01
N GLU A 284 48.12 1.02 -47.56
CA GLU A 284 48.12 2.21 -48.43
C GLU A 284 49.16 2.15 -49.56
N TYR A 285 50.32 1.52 -49.34
CA TYR A 285 51.34 1.33 -50.37
C TYR A 285 50.99 0.22 -51.37
N ALA A 286 50.25 -0.81 -50.95
CA ALA A 286 49.81 -1.89 -51.83
C ALA A 286 48.57 -1.51 -52.68
N ARG A 287 47.68 -0.65 -52.17
CA ARG A 287 46.44 -0.19 -52.84
C ARG A 287 46.62 0.40 -54.26
N PRO A 288 47.63 1.24 -54.58
CA PRO A 288 47.82 1.75 -55.94
C PRO A 288 48.38 0.69 -56.90
N LEU A 289 49.05 -0.35 -56.40
CA LEU A 289 49.62 -1.43 -57.21
C LEU A 289 48.53 -2.43 -57.67
N THR A 290 47.47 -2.61 -56.87
CA THR A 290 46.33 -3.45 -57.21
C THR A 290 45.33 -2.80 -58.18
N GLN A 291 45.45 -1.49 -58.45
CA GLN A 291 44.57 -0.75 -59.38
C GLN A 291 45.07 -0.76 -60.84
N ALA A 292 46.20 -1.39 -61.15
CA ALA A 292 46.70 -1.51 -62.52
C ALA A 292 45.84 -2.48 -63.34
N GLU A 293 45.52 -2.15 -64.60
CA GLU A 293 44.65 -2.96 -65.50
C GLU A 293 45.11 -4.42 -65.69
N ASP A 294 46.40 -4.70 -65.46
CA ASP A 294 46.97 -6.03 -65.56
C ASP A 294 46.77 -6.91 -64.30
N PHE A 295 46.30 -6.34 -63.17
CA PHE A 295 46.21 -6.98 -61.85
C PHE A 295 44.85 -7.67 -61.64
N THR A 296 44.58 -8.71 -62.43
CA THR A 296 43.37 -9.54 -62.31
C THR A 296 43.73 -11.01 -62.19
N VAL A 297 42.95 -11.74 -61.37
CA VAL A 297 43.15 -13.19 -61.14
C VAL A 297 43.12 -13.97 -62.46
N GLU A 298 42.29 -13.56 -63.42
CA GLU A 298 42.18 -14.20 -64.74
C GLU A 298 43.42 -13.98 -65.64
N SER A 299 44.02 -12.80 -65.60
CA SER A 299 45.26 -12.48 -66.33
C SER A 299 46.46 -13.24 -65.74
N MET A 300 46.49 -13.38 -64.42
CA MET A 300 47.57 -14.08 -63.71
C MET A 300 47.46 -15.60 -63.84
N LYS A 301 46.25 -16.17 -63.84
CA LYS A 301 46.04 -17.63 -63.98
C LYS A 301 46.54 -18.19 -65.31
N LYS A 302 46.51 -17.37 -66.38
CA LYS A 302 47.09 -17.72 -67.70
C LYS A 302 48.62 -17.76 -67.69
N LYS A 303 49.27 -17.09 -66.72
CA LYS A 303 50.73 -16.93 -66.64
C LYS A 303 51.35 -17.85 -65.59
N SER A 304 50.72 -17.98 -64.42
CA SER A 304 51.13 -18.89 -63.35
C SER A 304 49.99 -19.08 -62.33
N ALA A 305 49.81 -20.31 -61.86
CA ALA A 305 48.86 -20.63 -60.79
C ALA A 305 49.21 -19.91 -59.46
N ALA A 306 50.50 -19.84 -59.12
CA ALA A 306 50.97 -19.14 -57.93
C ALA A 306 50.70 -17.63 -57.97
N ALA A 307 50.91 -17.00 -59.12
CA ALA A 307 50.62 -15.57 -59.30
C ALA A 307 49.12 -15.27 -59.16
N ALA A 308 48.25 -16.20 -59.57
CA ALA A 308 46.81 -16.05 -59.44
C ALA A 308 46.33 -16.13 -57.99
N GLY A 309 46.79 -17.12 -57.22
CA GLY A 309 46.43 -17.25 -55.80
C GLY A 309 46.99 -16.10 -54.94
N LEU A 310 48.21 -15.62 -55.24
CA LEU A 310 48.74 -14.41 -54.59
C LEU A 310 47.93 -13.16 -54.96
N CYS A 311 47.53 -13.00 -56.22
CA CYS A 311 46.71 -11.87 -56.67
C CYS A 311 45.33 -11.86 -55.97
N GLU A 312 44.67 -13.01 -55.87
CA GLU A 312 43.38 -13.17 -55.18
C GLU A 312 43.49 -12.90 -53.68
N TRP A 313 44.58 -13.36 -53.04
CA TRP A 313 44.86 -13.07 -51.64
C TRP A 313 45.09 -11.57 -51.36
N VAL A 314 45.94 -10.91 -52.16
CA VAL A 314 46.23 -9.48 -52.02
C VAL A 314 44.96 -8.62 -52.21
N LEU A 315 44.11 -8.97 -53.18
CA LEU A 315 42.87 -8.22 -53.45
C LEU A 315 41.84 -8.35 -52.32
N ASN A 316 41.70 -9.53 -51.72
CA ASN A 316 40.74 -9.76 -50.64
C ASN A 316 41.17 -9.17 -49.28
N ILE A 317 42.45 -8.84 -49.11
CA ILE A 317 43.00 -8.23 -47.88
C ILE A 317 42.97 -6.69 -47.91
N ILE A 318 43.03 -6.09 -49.10
CA ILE A 318 43.11 -4.62 -49.26
C ILE A 318 41.71 -3.96 -49.36
N MET A 319 40.68 -4.75 -49.68
CA MET A 319 39.29 -4.32 -49.89
C MET A 319 38.54 -4.13 -48.56
#